data_AF-F9RCM3-F1
#
_entry.id   AF-F9RCM3-F1
#
_cell.length_a   1.000
_cell.length_b   1.000
_cell.length_c   1.000
_cell.angle_alpha   90.00
_cell.angle_beta   90.00
_cell.angle_gamma   90.00
#
_symmetry.space_group_name_H-M   'P 1'
#
loop_
_entity.id
_entity.type
_entity.pdbx_description
1 polymer ?
#
loop_
_entity_poly.entity_id
_entity_poly.type
_entity_poly.pdbx_seq_one_letter_code
_entity_poly.pdbx_strand_id
1 'polypeptide(L)'
;MNYSVLSKALLTGCGLCASSLAFSANSLNVEQLAQDPYWLKLGHYLPATLSSHKSTVDNDEFYLAQDGYRSPQSELQATIDALYNADTSIAEQTRCQYPARYTWLQNQKGEQADLNCPELETWREVLDPEGLTLVFPTAFMNNPSSMFGHTLLRIDAKDQTRHKELVAFAINFAAEPETDDNAALYALKGLIGSYPGRFTVMPYYRKVREYNDIESRDIWEYRLKLNEAEVERVLLHLWEMQRAEFDYYFADENCSYQLLALLELARDDL
;
A
#
# COMPACT_ATOMS: atom_id res chain seq x y z
N MET A 1 6.74 26.25 95.26
CA MET A 1 6.24 27.48 94.61
C MET A 1 6.18 27.24 93.12
N ASN A 2 4.99 27.48 92.55
CA ASN A 2 4.64 27.70 91.13
C ASN A 2 4.65 26.45 90.21
N TYR A 3 3.47 25.92 89.81
CA TYR A 3 2.59 26.33 88.67
C TYR A 3 3.34 26.14 87.33
N SER A 4 2.85 25.57 86.22
CA SER A 4 1.50 25.40 85.64
C SER A 4 1.71 25.00 84.15
N VAL A 5 1.09 23.93 83.63
CA VAL A 5 0.04 23.95 82.56
C VAL A 5 0.51 23.64 81.12
N LEU A 6 -0.20 22.67 80.55
CA LEU A 6 -0.69 22.46 79.16
C LEU A 6 -0.07 23.27 77.99
N SER A 7 0.16 22.61 76.84
CA SER A 7 -0.82 22.47 75.74
C SER A 7 -0.19 22.39 74.33
N LYS A 8 -0.89 21.63 73.47
CA LYS A 8 -1.06 21.78 72.01
C LYS A 8 -0.02 21.21 71.03
N ALA A 9 -0.51 20.17 70.36
CA ALA A 9 -0.21 19.70 69.02
C ALA A 9 0.01 20.79 67.97
N LEU A 10 0.81 20.47 66.93
CA LEU A 10 0.43 20.75 65.55
C LEU A 10 1.18 19.78 64.61
N LEU A 11 0.43 18.89 63.98
CA LEU A 11 0.84 18.14 62.79
C LEU A 11 1.11 19.14 61.66
N THR A 12 2.33 19.16 61.14
CA THR A 12 2.64 19.81 59.86
C THR A 12 2.89 18.72 58.83
N GLY A 13 1.78 18.22 58.26
CA GLY A 13 1.81 17.53 56.98
C GLY A 13 2.02 18.58 55.89
N CYS A 14 3.22 18.63 55.32
CA CYS A 14 3.46 19.36 54.09
C CYS A 14 3.38 18.33 52.95
N GLY A 15 2.20 18.25 52.34
CA GLY A 15 1.98 17.48 51.14
C GLY A 15 2.89 18.01 50.04
N LEU A 16 3.86 17.19 49.65
CA LEU A 16 4.56 17.36 48.38
C LEU A 16 3.52 17.15 47.28
N CYS A 17 2.99 18.26 46.75
CA CYS A 17 2.35 18.29 45.46
C CYS A 17 3.41 17.93 44.41
N ALA A 18 3.54 16.63 44.13
CA ALA A 18 4.20 16.17 42.93
C ALA A 18 3.32 16.56 41.74
N SER A 19 3.61 17.72 41.15
CA SER A 19 3.09 18.10 39.84
C SER A 19 3.77 17.23 38.78
N SER A 20 3.29 15.99 38.63
CA SER A 20 3.62 15.17 37.46
C SER A 20 2.89 15.74 36.25
N LEU A 21 3.51 16.71 35.59
CA LEU A 21 3.24 17.00 34.18
C LEU A 21 3.87 15.86 33.36
N ALA A 22 3.16 14.75 33.27
CA ALA A 22 3.43 13.75 32.25
C ALA A 22 2.99 14.33 30.91
N PHE A 23 3.96 14.79 30.12
CA PHE A 23 3.74 15.17 28.72
C PHE A 23 3.38 13.89 27.92
N SER A 24 2.40 14.05 27.02
CA SER A 24 1.54 13.05 26.39
C SER A 24 2.14 11.70 25.97
N ALA A 25 1.38 10.63 26.24
CA ALA A 25 1.46 9.40 25.48
C ALA A 25 1.09 9.69 24.01
N ASN A 26 1.96 9.29 23.07
CA ASN A 26 1.68 9.23 21.64
C ASN A 26 0.65 8.10 21.36
N SER A 27 -0.58 8.25 21.87
CA SER A 27 -1.66 7.32 21.54
C SER A 27 -2.19 7.67 20.15
N LEU A 28 -2.04 6.76 19.20
CA LEU A 28 -2.68 6.85 17.89
C LEU A 28 -4.19 6.96 18.07
N ASN A 29 -4.79 8.05 17.57
CA ASN A 29 -6.24 8.24 17.61
C ASN A 29 -6.85 7.54 16.40
N VAL A 30 -7.40 6.34 16.62
CA VAL A 30 -7.92 5.48 15.55
C VAL A 30 -9.11 6.12 14.85
N GLU A 31 -10.02 6.77 15.57
CA GLU A 31 -11.18 7.43 14.97
C GLU A 31 -10.77 8.53 13.97
N GLN A 32 -9.75 9.31 14.31
CA GLN A 32 -9.23 10.36 13.44
C GLN A 32 -8.43 9.77 12.27
N LEU A 33 -7.50 8.87 12.55
CA LEU A 33 -6.61 8.29 11.54
C LEU A 33 -7.34 7.38 10.55
N ALA A 34 -8.45 6.76 10.95
CA ALA A 34 -9.29 5.96 10.06
C ALA A 34 -9.95 6.77 8.93
N GLN A 35 -10.01 8.10 9.08
CA GLN A 35 -10.53 9.02 8.06
C GLN A 35 -9.40 9.74 7.31
N ASP A 36 -8.13 9.44 7.62
CA ASP A 36 -7.00 10.04 6.95
C ASP A 36 -7.00 9.63 5.46
N PRO A 37 -6.88 10.57 4.51
CA PRO A 37 -6.88 10.24 3.09
C PRO A 37 -5.81 9.22 2.69
N TYR A 38 -4.64 9.25 3.32
CA TYR A 38 -3.58 8.29 3.03
C TYR A 38 -3.92 6.89 3.52
N TRP A 39 -4.55 6.77 4.69
CA TRP A 39 -5.07 5.50 5.19
C TRP A 39 -6.13 4.93 4.25
N LEU A 40 -7.04 5.79 3.77
CA LEU A 40 -8.09 5.37 2.84
C LEU A 40 -7.49 4.83 1.54
N LYS A 41 -6.45 5.47 1.00
CA LYS A 41 -5.71 4.97 -0.17
C LYS A 41 -4.99 3.64 0.09
N LEU A 42 -4.30 3.50 1.24
CA LEU A 42 -3.64 2.24 1.61
C LEU A 42 -4.61 1.06 1.66
N GLY A 43 -5.85 1.30 2.06
CA GLY A 43 -6.90 0.28 2.07
C GLY A 43 -7.78 0.24 0.82
N HIS A 44 -7.47 1.02 -0.23
CA HIS A 44 -8.27 1.14 -1.47
C HIS A 44 -9.75 1.47 -1.24
N TYR A 45 -10.03 2.31 -0.24
CA TYR A 45 -11.39 2.65 0.18
C TYR A 45 -12.01 3.75 -0.68
N LEU A 46 -13.19 3.46 -1.25
CA LEU A 46 -14.04 4.41 -1.95
C LEU A 46 -15.30 4.73 -1.14
N PRO A 47 -15.91 5.92 -1.31
CA PRO A 47 -17.21 6.22 -0.73
C PRO A 47 -18.27 5.20 -1.16
N ALA A 48 -19.08 4.73 -0.22
CA ALA A 48 -20.12 3.73 -0.48
C ALA A 48 -21.51 4.23 -0.07
N THR A 49 -22.56 3.58 -0.59
CA THR A 49 -23.95 3.96 -0.33
C THR A 49 -24.50 3.39 0.99
N LEU A 50 -24.00 2.22 1.42
CA LEU A 50 -24.46 1.50 2.62
C LEU A 50 -23.46 1.52 3.78
N SER A 51 -22.21 1.92 3.53
CA SER A 51 -21.16 2.16 4.53
C SER A 51 -20.50 3.51 4.22
N SER A 52 -19.71 4.07 5.15
CA SER A 52 -18.98 5.31 4.85
C SER A 52 -18.00 5.07 3.69
N HIS A 53 -17.33 3.92 3.72
CA HIS A 53 -16.40 3.48 2.69
C HIS A 53 -16.54 1.99 2.41
N LYS A 54 -16.15 1.56 1.22
CA LYS A 54 -15.94 0.16 0.84
C LYS A 54 -14.64 0.08 0.05
N SER A 55 -13.80 -0.89 0.38
CA SER A 55 -12.59 -1.14 -0.40
C SER A 55 -12.89 -1.85 -1.71
N THR A 56 -12.03 -1.63 -2.69
CA THR A 56 -12.02 -2.34 -3.98
C THR A 56 -11.18 -3.62 -3.96
N VAL A 57 -10.45 -3.92 -2.87
CA VAL A 57 -9.78 -5.22 -2.72
C VAL A 57 -10.79 -6.27 -2.26
N ASP A 58 -10.95 -7.35 -3.03
CA ASP A 58 -12.04 -8.31 -2.88
C ASP A 58 -11.70 -9.51 -2.00
N ASN A 59 -10.42 -9.87 -1.85
CA ASN A 59 -10.04 -11.03 -1.06
C ASN A 59 -9.79 -10.68 0.41
N ASP A 60 -10.30 -11.54 1.31
CA ASP A 60 -10.20 -11.35 2.76
C ASP A 60 -8.73 -11.39 3.27
N GLU A 61 -7.80 -12.00 2.52
CA GLU A 61 -6.38 -12.15 2.93
C GLU A 61 -5.63 -10.82 3.05
N PHE A 62 -6.11 -9.75 2.40
CA PHE A 62 -5.52 -8.41 2.47
C PHE A 62 -5.86 -7.68 3.78
N TYR A 63 -6.92 -8.09 4.48
CA TYR A 63 -7.38 -7.41 5.69
C TYR A 63 -6.93 -8.13 6.94
N LEU A 64 -6.64 -7.35 7.98
CA LEU A 64 -6.40 -7.88 9.33
C LEU A 64 -7.70 -7.97 10.13
N ALA A 65 -8.68 -7.12 9.85
CA ALA A 65 -10.03 -7.17 10.43
C ALA A 65 -10.99 -7.95 9.54
N GLN A 66 -11.88 -8.74 10.16
CA GLN A 66 -12.90 -9.52 9.43
C GLN A 66 -13.89 -8.64 8.65
N ASP A 67 -14.15 -7.42 9.13
CA ASP A 67 -14.98 -6.41 8.46
C ASP A 67 -14.14 -5.29 7.82
N GLY A 68 -12.82 -5.50 7.67
CA GLY A 68 -11.87 -4.49 7.21
C GLY A 68 -12.26 -3.88 5.87
N TYR A 69 -12.72 -4.69 4.91
CA TYR A 69 -13.17 -4.25 3.59
C TYR A 69 -14.33 -3.21 3.60
N ARG A 70 -15.08 -3.09 4.71
CA ARG A 70 -16.16 -2.10 4.88
C ARG A 70 -15.91 -1.08 5.98
N SER A 71 -14.87 -1.28 6.79
CA SER A 71 -14.59 -0.47 7.97
C SER A 71 -13.11 -0.11 8.01
N PRO A 72 -12.72 1.07 7.46
CA PRO A 72 -11.37 1.59 7.61
C PRO A 72 -10.94 1.70 9.08
N GLN A 73 -11.89 1.94 9.98
CA GLN A 73 -11.63 2.03 11.41
C GLN A 73 -11.32 0.67 12.04
N SER A 74 -12.12 -0.37 11.73
CA SER A 74 -11.86 -1.73 12.23
C SER A 74 -10.52 -2.24 11.71
N GLU A 75 -10.23 -1.99 10.42
CA GLU A 75 -8.96 -2.39 9.80
C GLU A 75 -7.77 -1.68 10.42
N LEU A 76 -7.90 -0.38 10.72
CA LEU A 76 -6.82 0.39 11.34
C LEU A 76 -6.53 -0.12 12.76
N GLN A 77 -7.57 -0.41 13.55
CA GLN A 77 -7.41 -0.97 14.89
C GLN A 77 -6.70 -2.32 14.83
N ALA A 78 -7.16 -3.23 13.97
CA ALA A 78 -6.52 -4.55 13.80
C ALA A 78 -5.07 -4.42 13.29
N THR A 79 -4.81 -3.45 12.42
CA THR A 79 -3.45 -3.13 11.95
C THR A 79 -2.55 -2.68 13.10
N ILE A 80 -3.02 -1.78 13.97
CA ILE A 80 -2.26 -1.33 15.14
C ILE A 80 -2.01 -2.49 16.11
N ASP A 81 -3.04 -3.28 16.42
CA ASP A 81 -2.94 -4.40 17.35
C ASP A 81 -1.94 -5.47 16.86
N ALA A 82 -1.88 -5.71 15.56
CA ALA A 82 -0.96 -6.67 14.96
C ALA A 82 0.47 -6.12 14.84
N LEU A 83 0.66 -4.88 14.38
CA LEU A 83 1.99 -4.27 14.21
C LEU A 83 2.72 -3.98 15.54
N TYR A 84 1.96 -3.76 16.62
CA TYR A 84 2.47 -3.49 17.96
C TYR A 84 2.12 -4.61 18.95
N ASN A 85 1.96 -5.84 18.46
CA ASN A 85 1.66 -6.99 19.30
C ASN A 85 2.73 -7.20 20.38
N ALA A 86 2.30 -7.68 21.56
CA ALA A 86 3.22 -8.00 22.66
C ALA A 86 4.16 -9.17 22.33
N ASP A 87 3.71 -10.11 21.47
CA ASP A 87 4.59 -11.09 20.86
C ASP A 87 5.36 -10.44 19.71
N THR A 88 6.67 -10.28 19.92
CA THR A 88 7.55 -9.61 18.96
C THR A 88 7.62 -10.34 17.63
N SER A 89 7.45 -11.68 17.61
CA SER A 89 7.50 -12.46 16.37
C SER A 89 6.29 -12.17 15.48
N ILE A 90 5.10 -12.05 16.06
CA ILE A 90 3.87 -11.66 15.36
C ILE A 90 3.99 -10.23 14.84
N ALA A 91 4.49 -9.32 15.69
CA ALA A 91 4.68 -7.92 15.31
C ALA A 91 5.66 -7.76 14.14
N GLU A 92 6.82 -8.41 14.19
CA GLU A 92 7.83 -8.39 13.13
C GLU A 92 7.28 -8.98 11.82
N GLN A 93 6.64 -10.15 11.88
CA GLN A 93 6.02 -10.75 10.70
C GLN A 93 4.98 -9.83 10.08
N THR A 94 4.12 -9.20 10.90
CA THR A 94 3.09 -8.27 10.43
C THR A 94 3.72 -7.01 9.82
N ARG A 95 4.78 -6.46 10.39
CA ARG A 95 5.51 -5.30 9.82
C ARG A 95 6.11 -5.62 8.46
N CYS A 96 6.61 -6.84 8.27
CA CYS A 96 7.13 -7.28 6.96
C CYS A 96 6.04 -7.60 5.95
N GLN A 97 4.84 -7.95 6.43
CA GLN A 97 3.66 -8.14 5.59
C GLN A 97 3.02 -6.80 5.18
N TYR A 98 2.96 -5.83 6.08
CA TYR A 98 2.38 -4.50 5.87
C TYR A 98 3.39 -3.36 6.11
N PRO A 99 4.51 -3.31 5.35
CA PRO A 99 5.55 -2.32 5.58
C PRO A 99 5.13 -0.89 5.24
N ALA A 100 4.21 -0.67 4.28
CA ALA A 100 3.71 0.66 3.97
C ALA A 100 2.79 1.17 5.09
N ARG A 101 1.87 0.33 5.59
CA ARG A 101 1.01 0.68 6.73
C ARG A 101 1.84 0.97 7.99
N TYR A 102 2.84 0.14 8.27
CA TYR A 102 3.74 0.37 9.41
C TYR A 102 4.54 1.67 9.25
N THR A 103 5.09 1.92 8.07
CA THR A 103 5.85 3.13 7.77
C THR A 103 5.00 4.39 7.94
N TRP A 104 3.77 4.37 7.43
CA TRP A 104 2.83 5.46 7.62
C TRP A 104 2.49 5.69 9.11
N LEU A 105 2.19 4.64 9.87
CA LEU A 105 1.91 4.76 11.31
C LEU A 105 3.09 5.32 12.11
N GLN A 106 4.32 4.91 11.79
CA GLN A 106 5.52 5.47 12.44
C GLN A 106 5.67 6.96 12.12
N ASN A 107 5.41 7.38 10.88
CA ASN A 107 5.39 8.79 10.52
C ASN A 107 4.32 9.59 11.30
N GLN A 108 3.14 9.03 11.55
CA GLN A 108 2.11 9.67 12.39
C GLN A 108 2.56 9.88 13.84
N LYS A 109 3.47 9.03 14.33
CA LYS A 109 4.10 9.17 15.65
C LYS A 109 5.30 10.12 15.65
N GLY A 110 5.73 10.60 14.48
CA GLY A 110 6.98 11.35 14.31
C GLY A 110 8.23 10.49 14.46
N GLU A 111 8.11 9.18 14.24
CA GLU A 111 9.17 8.19 14.36
C GLU A 111 9.57 7.64 12.99
N GLN A 112 10.81 7.14 12.88
CA GLN A 112 11.24 6.37 11.71
C GLN A 112 10.77 4.91 11.85
N ALA A 113 10.39 4.30 10.73
CA ALA A 113 10.08 2.88 10.70
C ALA A 113 11.35 2.04 10.71
N ASP A 114 11.39 1.04 11.58
CA ASP A 114 12.44 0.03 11.62
C ASP A 114 11.90 -1.29 11.03
N LEU A 115 12.23 -1.55 9.77
CA LEU A 115 11.80 -2.71 9.01
C LEU A 115 12.92 -3.76 8.95
N ASN A 116 12.87 -4.73 9.85
CA ASN A 116 13.82 -5.86 9.86
C ASN A 116 13.29 -7.02 9.00
N CYS A 117 13.24 -6.81 7.68
CA CYS A 117 12.54 -7.69 6.74
C CYS A 117 13.47 -8.19 5.61
N PRO A 118 14.21 -9.29 5.79
CA PRO A 118 15.23 -9.72 4.83
C PRO A 118 14.72 -9.95 3.41
N GLU A 119 13.50 -10.47 3.25
CA GLU A 119 12.88 -10.70 1.94
C GLU A 119 12.53 -9.39 1.24
N LEU A 120 11.97 -8.43 1.99
CA LEU A 120 11.67 -7.09 1.48
C LEU A 120 12.95 -6.34 1.09
N GLU A 121 14.00 -6.42 1.91
CA GLU A 121 15.30 -5.82 1.59
C GLU A 121 15.90 -6.43 0.32
N THR A 122 15.90 -7.77 0.21
CA THR A 122 16.36 -8.46 -1.00
C THR A 122 15.56 -8.03 -2.23
N TRP A 123 14.24 -7.91 -2.09
CA TRP A 123 13.37 -7.44 -3.17
C TRP A 123 13.69 -6.00 -3.58
N ARG A 124 13.90 -5.09 -2.62
CA ARG A 124 14.30 -3.69 -2.86
C ARG A 124 15.67 -3.60 -3.54
N GLU A 125 16.65 -4.41 -3.10
CA GLU A 125 17.98 -4.47 -3.69
C GLU A 125 17.98 -4.98 -5.13
N VAL A 126 17.14 -5.99 -5.43
CA VAL A 126 16.99 -6.52 -6.80
C VAL A 126 16.38 -5.49 -7.74
N LEU A 127 15.43 -4.68 -7.25
CA LEU A 127 14.81 -3.61 -8.02
C LEU A 127 15.71 -2.38 -8.18
N ASP A 128 16.53 -2.07 -7.18
CA ASP A 128 17.45 -0.92 -7.10
C ASP A 128 16.86 0.41 -7.61
N PRO A 129 15.69 0.84 -7.10
CA PRO A 129 14.88 1.89 -7.72
C PRO A 129 15.47 3.30 -7.58
N GLU A 130 15.48 4.05 -8.67
CA GLU A 130 15.73 5.49 -8.77
C GLU A 130 14.46 6.26 -9.17
N GLY A 131 13.62 5.67 -10.01
CA GLY A 131 12.47 6.35 -10.61
C GLY A 131 11.38 5.40 -11.08
N LEU A 132 10.24 5.98 -11.49
CA LEU A 132 9.17 5.27 -12.17
C LEU A 132 8.88 5.93 -13.52
N THR A 133 8.65 5.12 -14.54
CA THR A 133 8.25 5.56 -15.87
C THR A 133 6.91 4.94 -16.23
N LEU A 134 5.93 5.77 -16.59
CA LEU A 134 4.66 5.33 -17.14
C LEU A 134 4.85 4.88 -18.59
N VAL A 135 4.48 3.64 -18.88
CA VAL A 135 4.61 3.04 -20.21
C VAL A 135 3.22 2.73 -20.76
N PHE A 136 2.93 3.23 -21.96
CA PHE A 136 1.65 3.10 -22.63
C PHE A 136 1.82 2.54 -24.05
N PRO A 137 1.70 1.21 -24.24
CA PRO A 137 1.55 0.60 -25.54
C PRO A 137 0.19 0.93 -26.17
N THR A 138 0.19 1.25 -27.47
CA THR A 138 -1.05 1.57 -28.20
C THR A 138 -2.00 0.37 -28.30
N ALA A 139 -3.28 0.62 -28.60
CA ALA A 139 -4.29 -0.43 -28.75
C ALA A 139 -4.02 -1.37 -29.94
N PHE A 140 -4.41 -2.64 -29.81
CA PHE A 140 -4.28 -3.63 -30.89
C PHE A 140 -5.52 -4.51 -30.99
N MET A 141 -6.26 -4.30 -32.07
CA MET A 141 -7.59 -4.88 -32.26
C MET A 141 -7.59 -6.41 -32.44
N ASN A 142 -6.44 -7.00 -32.77
CA ASN A 142 -6.33 -8.44 -33.06
C ASN A 142 -6.16 -9.31 -31.81
N ASN A 143 -6.01 -8.70 -30.62
CA ASN A 143 -5.93 -9.40 -29.34
C ASN A 143 -6.93 -8.80 -28.34
N PRO A 144 -7.99 -9.53 -27.94
CA PRO A 144 -9.01 -9.04 -27.00
C PRO A 144 -8.43 -8.55 -25.66
N SER A 145 -7.37 -9.19 -25.18
CA SER A 145 -6.71 -8.81 -23.91
C SER A 145 -5.97 -7.47 -23.96
N SER A 146 -5.84 -6.88 -25.14
CA SER A 146 -5.06 -5.64 -25.34
C SER A 146 -5.67 -4.69 -26.37
N MET A 147 -6.93 -4.94 -26.72
CA MET A 147 -7.72 -4.17 -27.67
C MET A 147 -7.96 -2.73 -27.20
N PHE A 148 -7.90 -2.48 -25.89
CA PHE A 148 -8.12 -1.17 -25.29
C PHE A 148 -6.83 -0.43 -24.92
N GLY A 149 -5.67 -0.94 -25.37
CA GLY A 149 -4.38 -0.49 -24.87
C GLY A 149 -4.05 -1.14 -23.52
N HIS A 150 -2.85 -0.88 -23.03
CA HIS A 150 -2.41 -1.34 -21.72
C HIS A 150 -1.58 -0.24 -21.06
N THR A 151 -1.61 -0.16 -19.75
CA THR A 151 -0.75 0.75 -18.99
C THR A 151 0.05 -0.09 -18.02
N LEU A 152 1.35 0.20 -17.93
CA LEU A 152 2.25 -0.43 -16.96
C LEU A 152 3.24 0.61 -16.45
N LEU A 153 3.83 0.36 -15.28
CA LEU A 153 4.94 1.18 -14.77
C LEU A 153 6.24 0.42 -14.94
N ARG A 154 7.27 1.08 -15.43
CA ARG A 154 8.65 0.58 -15.38
C ARG A 154 9.34 1.16 -14.16
N ILE A 155 10.01 0.29 -13.41
CA ILE A 155 10.90 0.68 -12.32
C ILE A 155 12.25 0.99 -12.92
N ASP A 156 12.69 2.23 -12.79
CA ASP A 156 13.97 2.70 -13.30
C ASP A 156 15.05 2.49 -12.25
N ALA A 157 16.06 1.67 -12.53
CA ALA A 157 17.13 1.37 -11.59
C ALA A 157 18.27 2.42 -11.60
N LYS A 158 19.01 2.57 -10.49
CA LYS A 158 20.07 3.60 -10.34
C LYS A 158 21.20 3.50 -11.36
N ASP A 159 21.53 2.30 -11.83
CA ASP A 159 22.55 2.09 -12.87
C ASP A 159 21.91 1.64 -14.20
N GLN A 160 21.09 2.51 -14.78
CA GLN A 160 20.52 2.31 -16.12
C GLN A 160 21.44 2.85 -17.23
N THR A 161 22.27 1.97 -17.79
CA THR A 161 22.80 2.17 -19.16
C THR A 161 21.79 1.64 -20.18
N ARG A 162 21.78 2.19 -21.40
CA ARG A 162 20.78 1.91 -22.46
C ARG A 162 20.59 0.42 -22.85
N HIS A 163 21.46 -0.49 -22.42
CA HIS A 163 21.31 -1.94 -22.62
C HIS A 163 20.68 -2.67 -21.42
N LYS A 164 20.63 -2.01 -20.26
CA LYS A 164 19.98 -2.49 -19.02
C LYS A 164 18.50 -2.10 -18.93
N GLU A 165 17.97 -1.28 -19.83
CA GLU A 165 16.52 -1.06 -19.94
C GLU A 165 15.76 -2.38 -20.16
N LEU A 166 16.39 -3.34 -20.86
CA LEU A 166 15.90 -4.72 -20.99
C LEU A 166 16.06 -5.56 -19.71
N VAL A 167 16.65 -5.02 -18.64
CA VAL A 167 16.82 -5.68 -17.33
C VAL A 167 15.97 -4.96 -16.26
N ALA A 168 15.33 -3.85 -16.61
CA ALA A 168 14.38 -3.16 -15.73
C ALA A 168 13.18 -4.05 -15.39
N PHE A 169 12.45 -3.70 -14.35
CA PHE A 169 11.22 -4.38 -13.96
C PHE A 169 9.99 -3.58 -14.36
N ALA A 170 8.92 -4.30 -14.69
CA ALA A 170 7.61 -3.77 -15.01
C ALA A 170 6.62 -4.16 -13.91
N ILE A 171 5.89 -3.18 -13.40
CA ILE A 171 4.70 -3.34 -12.58
C ILE A 171 3.52 -3.39 -13.53
N ASN A 172 2.84 -4.52 -13.54
CA ASN A 172 1.74 -4.83 -14.43
C ASN A 172 0.53 -5.23 -13.60
N PHE A 173 -0.63 -4.64 -13.90
CA PHE A 173 -1.91 -5.09 -13.36
C PHE A 173 -2.73 -5.71 -14.47
N ALA A 174 -3.11 -6.97 -14.34
CA ALA A 174 -3.86 -7.69 -15.38
C ALA A 174 -4.79 -8.74 -14.78
N ALA A 175 -5.83 -9.06 -15.52
CA ALA A 175 -6.66 -10.24 -15.29
C ALA A 175 -5.83 -11.51 -15.46
N GLU A 176 -6.01 -12.48 -14.57
CA GLU A 176 -5.45 -13.83 -14.70
C GLU A 176 -6.55 -14.78 -15.19
N PRO A 177 -6.63 -15.07 -16.51
CA PRO A 177 -7.68 -15.93 -17.06
C PRO A 177 -7.45 -17.40 -16.69
N GLU A 178 -8.55 -18.11 -16.39
CA GLU A 178 -8.53 -19.56 -16.28
C GLU A 178 -8.21 -20.19 -17.65
N THR A 179 -7.41 -21.26 -17.65
CA THR A 179 -6.71 -21.81 -18.82
C THR A 179 -7.60 -22.30 -19.99
N ASP A 180 -8.92 -22.37 -19.81
CA ASP A 180 -9.88 -22.95 -20.77
C ASP A 180 -10.87 -21.93 -21.39
N ASP A 181 -10.70 -20.63 -21.16
CA ASP A 181 -11.63 -19.63 -21.70
C ASP A 181 -11.38 -19.32 -23.19
N ASN A 182 -12.40 -19.50 -24.02
CA ASN A 182 -12.35 -19.05 -25.42
C ASN A 182 -12.50 -17.52 -25.52
N ALA A 183 -12.09 -16.92 -26.64
CA ALA A 183 -12.05 -15.46 -26.82
C ALA A 183 -13.38 -14.73 -26.58
N ALA A 184 -14.53 -15.37 -26.85
CA ALA A 184 -15.85 -14.79 -26.60
C ALA A 184 -16.23 -14.84 -25.12
N LEU A 185 -15.90 -15.94 -24.43
CA LEU A 185 -16.08 -16.07 -22.99
C LEU A 185 -15.15 -15.12 -22.23
N TYR A 186 -13.92 -14.93 -22.70
CA TYR A 186 -12.98 -13.94 -22.18
C TYR A 186 -13.48 -12.51 -22.31
N ALA A 187 -13.98 -12.14 -23.49
CA ALA A 187 -14.57 -10.82 -23.70
C ALA A 187 -15.79 -10.58 -22.81
N LEU A 188 -16.67 -11.60 -22.66
CA LEU A 188 -17.85 -11.49 -21.80
C LEU A 188 -17.48 -11.38 -20.31
N LYS A 189 -16.60 -12.28 -19.84
CA LYS A 189 -16.14 -12.33 -18.43
C LYS A 189 -15.45 -11.02 -18.02
N GLY A 190 -14.56 -10.48 -18.86
CA GLY A 190 -13.92 -9.19 -18.57
C GLY A 190 -14.84 -7.97 -18.74
N LEU A 191 -15.97 -8.08 -19.46
CA LEU A 191 -17.01 -7.04 -19.46
C LEU A 191 -17.85 -7.04 -18.16
N ILE A 192 -17.97 -8.18 -17.49
CA ILE A 192 -18.76 -8.35 -16.25
C ILE A 192 -17.90 -8.45 -14.99
N GLY A 193 -16.57 -8.28 -15.09
CA GLY A 193 -15.68 -8.23 -13.93
C GLY A 193 -15.20 -9.57 -13.39
N SER A 194 -15.47 -10.69 -14.07
CA SER A 194 -15.33 -12.02 -13.44
C SER A 194 -13.93 -12.64 -13.58
N TYR A 195 -12.88 -11.82 -13.69
CA TYR A 195 -11.51 -12.29 -13.61
C TYR A 195 -10.80 -11.64 -12.41
N PRO A 196 -10.05 -12.40 -11.61
CA PRO A 196 -9.21 -11.82 -10.58
C PRO A 196 -8.08 -11.01 -11.25
N GLY A 197 -8.02 -9.74 -10.91
CA GLY A 197 -6.94 -8.82 -11.25
C GLY A 197 -5.87 -8.83 -10.17
N ARG A 198 -4.60 -8.90 -10.58
CA ARG A 198 -3.45 -8.90 -9.65
C ARG A 198 -2.32 -8.01 -10.15
N PHE A 199 -1.57 -7.44 -9.21
CA PHE A 199 -0.28 -6.82 -9.50
C PHE A 199 0.78 -7.90 -9.71
N THR A 200 1.62 -7.69 -10.72
CA THR A 200 2.73 -8.56 -11.07
C THR A 200 3.96 -7.72 -11.34
N VAL A 201 5.11 -8.16 -10.81
CA VAL A 201 6.41 -7.54 -11.08
C VAL A 201 7.22 -8.51 -11.94
N MET A 202 7.59 -8.09 -13.14
CA MET A 202 8.28 -8.95 -14.10
C MET A 202 9.36 -8.21 -14.89
N PRO A 203 10.35 -8.91 -15.46
CA PRO A 203 11.35 -8.24 -16.29
C PRO A 203 10.72 -7.54 -17.51
N TYR A 204 11.03 -6.26 -17.68
CA TYR A 204 10.42 -5.37 -18.67
C TYR A 204 10.64 -5.83 -20.12
N TYR A 205 11.80 -6.42 -20.43
CA TYR A 205 12.06 -6.95 -21.78
C TYR A 205 11.04 -8.00 -22.24
N ARG A 206 10.44 -8.75 -21.31
CA ARG A 206 9.42 -9.75 -21.68
C ARG A 206 8.20 -9.06 -22.27
N LYS A 207 7.78 -7.94 -21.67
CA LYS A 207 6.66 -7.13 -22.14
C LYS A 207 6.99 -6.38 -23.43
N VAL A 208 8.19 -5.81 -23.53
CA VAL A 208 8.65 -5.18 -24.78
C VAL A 208 8.67 -6.16 -25.95
N ARG A 209 9.14 -7.40 -25.74
CA ARG A 209 9.11 -8.45 -26.78
C ARG A 209 7.69 -8.87 -27.14
N GLU A 210 6.81 -9.02 -26.17
CA GLU A 210 5.38 -9.28 -26.41
C GLU A 210 4.78 -8.17 -27.31
N TYR A 211 4.97 -6.91 -26.95
CA TYR A 211 4.37 -5.78 -27.69
C TYR A 211 5.02 -5.50 -29.04
N ASN A 212 6.34 -5.65 -29.18
CA ASN A 212 7.05 -5.38 -30.44
C ASN A 212 7.03 -6.59 -31.39
N ASP A 213 7.41 -7.78 -30.91
CA ASP A 213 7.61 -8.94 -31.77
C ASP A 213 6.28 -9.61 -32.17
N ILE A 214 5.29 -9.61 -31.27
CA ILE A 214 4.03 -10.33 -31.49
C ILE A 214 2.92 -9.37 -31.96
N GLU A 215 2.92 -8.14 -31.44
CA GLU A 215 1.79 -7.21 -31.65
C GLU A 215 2.16 -5.96 -32.45
N SER A 216 3.45 -5.72 -32.69
CA SER A 216 4.01 -4.63 -33.52
C SER A 216 3.42 -3.24 -33.21
N ARG A 217 3.55 -2.79 -31.94
CA ARG A 217 2.96 -1.54 -31.46
C ARG A 217 3.98 -0.45 -31.15
N ASP A 218 3.53 0.80 -31.25
CA ASP A 218 4.25 1.94 -30.68
C ASP A 218 4.13 1.93 -29.14
N ILE A 219 5.23 2.26 -28.46
CA ILE A 219 5.30 2.36 -26.99
C ILE A 219 5.65 3.80 -26.63
N TRP A 220 4.80 4.42 -25.80
CA TRP A 220 5.06 5.73 -25.22
C TRP A 220 5.58 5.58 -23.80
N GLU A 221 6.63 6.34 -23.46
CA GLU A 221 7.24 6.32 -22.13
C GLU A 221 7.28 7.74 -21.55
N TYR A 222 6.77 7.89 -20.33
CA TYR A 222 6.73 9.15 -19.60
C TYR A 222 7.37 8.97 -18.23
N ARG A 223 8.62 9.45 -18.07
CA ARG A 223 9.30 9.42 -16.77
C ARG A 223 8.57 10.32 -15.77
N LEU A 224 8.16 9.73 -14.65
CA LEU A 224 7.45 10.44 -13.59
C LEU A 224 8.43 11.28 -12.77
N LYS A 225 7.97 12.46 -12.33
CA LYS A 225 8.76 13.37 -11.50
C LYS A 225 8.58 13.04 -10.02
N LEU A 226 9.06 11.85 -9.65
CA LEU A 226 9.10 11.36 -8.26
C LEU A 226 10.54 11.38 -7.74
N ASN A 227 10.70 11.64 -6.44
CA ASN A 227 11.97 11.42 -5.75
C ASN A 227 12.07 9.99 -5.19
N GLU A 228 13.25 9.57 -4.73
CA GLU A 228 13.48 8.19 -4.25
C GLU A 228 12.54 7.80 -3.10
N ALA A 229 12.25 8.71 -2.16
CA ALA A 229 11.34 8.41 -1.04
C ALA A 229 9.89 8.23 -1.50
N GLU A 230 9.47 8.97 -2.52
CA GLU A 230 8.13 8.84 -3.12
C GLU A 230 8.00 7.52 -3.91
N VAL A 231 9.05 7.12 -4.64
CA VAL A 231 9.12 5.82 -5.29
C VAL A 231 9.10 4.69 -4.26
N GLU A 232 9.83 4.84 -3.16
CA GLU A 232 9.86 3.87 -2.07
C GLU A 232 8.48 3.67 -1.45
N ARG A 233 7.71 4.74 -1.18
CA ARG A 233 6.33 4.64 -0.68
C ARG A 233 5.45 3.77 -1.58
N VAL A 234 5.54 4.00 -2.89
CA VAL A 234 4.81 3.22 -3.91
C VAL A 234 5.23 1.75 -3.85
N LEU A 235 6.53 1.46 -3.79
CA LEU A 235 7.05 0.10 -3.78
C LEU A 235 6.74 -0.66 -2.48
N LEU A 236 6.76 0.01 -1.33
CA LEU A 236 6.34 -0.60 -0.06
C LEU A 236 4.87 -1.04 -0.12
N HIS A 237 3.99 -0.24 -0.73
CA HIS A 237 2.61 -0.68 -0.87
C HIS A 237 2.43 -1.73 -1.95
N LEU A 238 3.16 -1.63 -3.07
CA LEU A 238 3.19 -2.70 -4.08
C LEU A 238 3.57 -4.05 -3.48
N TRP A 239 4.48 -4.06 -2.50
CA TRP A 239 4.81 -5.27 -1.75
C TRP A 239 3.59 -5.85 -1.00
N GLU A 240 2.78 -5.01 -0.36
CA GLU A 240 1.52 -5.41 0.30
C GLU A 240 0.49 -5.94 -0.72
N MET A 241 0.46 -5.32 -1.91
CA MET A 241 -0.46 -5.67 -3.01
C MET A 241 -0.23 -7.06 -3.61
N GLN A 242 0.90 -7.73 -3.33
CA GLN A 242 1.14 -9.10 -3.80
C GLN A 242 0.11 -10.10 -3.29
N ARG A 243 -0.62 -9.76 -2.21
CA ARG A 243 -1.68 -10.58 -1.62
C ARG A 243 -3.08 -10.03 -1.89
N ALA A 244 -3.21 -8.95 -2.65
CA ALA A 244 -4.49 -8.35 -2.98
C ALA A 244 -5.02 -8.90 -4.31
N GLU A 245 -6.32 -9.18 -4.34
CA GLU A 245 -7.08 -9.48 -5.55
C GLU A 245 -8.19 -8.44 -5.71
N PHE A 246 -8.49 -8.11 -6.96
CA PHE A 246 -9.52 -7.14 -7.33
C PHE A 246 -10.37 -7.73 -8.45
N ASP A 247 -11.64 -7.35 -8.53
CA ASP A 247 -12.49 -7.59 -9.69
C ASP A 247 -11.93 -6.81 -10.89
N TYR A 248 -11.66 -7.50 -12.01
CA TYR A 248 -11.11 -6.86 -13.20
C TYR A 248 -12.21 -6.58 -14.23
N TYR A 249 -12.62 -5.32 -14.40
CA TYR A 249 -13.48 -4.89 -15.51
C TYR A 249 -12.65 -4.23 -16.62
N PHE A 250 -13.02 -4.42 -17.89
CA PHE A 250 -12.33 -3.71 -18.99
C PHE A 250 -12.59 -2.20 -18.99
N ALA A 251 -13.77 -1.78 -18.57
CA ALA A 251 -14.21 -0.38 -18.61
C ALA A 251 -13.98 0.37 -17.28
N ASP A 252 -13.84 -0.34 -16.17
CA ASP A 252 -13.70 0.19 -14.81
C ASP A 252 -12.69 -0.66 -14.03
N GLU A 253 -12.01 -0.13 -13.01
CA GLU A 253 -11.04 -0.91 -12.20
C GLU A 253 -9.93 -1.64 -13.01
N ASN A 254 -9.65 -1.17 -14.23
CA ASN A 254 -8.64 -1.75 -15.12
C ASN A 254 -7.20 -1.39 -14.72
N CYS A 255 -6.22 -1.84 -15.51
CA CYS A 255 -4.80 -1.58 -15.27
C CYS A 255 -4.45 -0.10 -15.02
N SER A 256 -5.07 0.84 -15.71
CA SER A 256 -4.78 2.26 -15.54
C SER A 256 -5.33 2.80 -14.23
N TYR A 257 -6.52 2.32 -13.82
CA TYR A 257 -7.13 2.68 -12.53
C TYR A 257 -6.27 2.19 -11.36
N GLN A 258 -5.88 0.92 -11.38
CA GLN A 258 -5.11 0.32 -10.29
C GLN A 258 -3.69 0.88 -10.20
N LEU A 259 -3.04 1.17 -11.34
CA LEU A 259 -1.75 1.85 -11.33
C LEU A 259 -1.86 3.29 -10.84
N LEU A 260 -2.98 3.98 -11.10
CA LEU A 260 -3.23 5.31 -10.53
C LEU A 260 -3.37 5.22 -9.01
N ALA A 261 -4.21 4.32 -8.49
CA ALA A 261 -4.39 4.10 -7.05
C ALA A 261 -3.04 3.80 -6.35
N LEU A 262 -2.18 3.03 -7.01
CA LEU A 262 -0.82 2.76 -6.54
C LEU A 262 0.07 4.01 -6.54
N LEU A 263 0.01 4.85 -7.58
CA LEU A 263 0.79 6.09 -7.68
C LEU A 263 0.31 7.19 -6.72
N GLU A 264 -0.97 7.22 -6.35
CA GLU A 264 -1.54 8.18 -5.39
C GLU A 264 -0.93 8.05 -3.98
N LEU A 265 -0.23 6.95 -3.67
CA LEU A 265 0.52 6.77 -2.43
C LEU A 265 1.90 7.42 -2.42
N ALA A 266 2.39 7.88 -3.58
CA ALA A 266 3.67 8.55 -3.67
C ALA A 266 3.70 9.82 -2.79
N ARG A 267 2.57 10.53 -2.68
CA ARG A 267 2.42 11.76 -1.88
C ARG A 267 1.06 11.85 -1.22
N ASP A 268 1.00 12.57 -0.12
CA ASP A 268 -0.23 12.73 0.66
C ASP A 268 -1.26 13.61 -0.08
N ASP A 269 -0.80 14.52 -0.94
CA ASP A 269 -1.60 15.54 -1.65
C ASP A 269 -2.06 15.13 -3.07
N LEU A 270 -1.73 13.92 -3.52
CA LEU A 270 -2.15 13.38 -4.81
C LEU A 270 -3.59 12.86 -4.81
#